data_AF-A0A964PY34-F1
#
_entry.id   AF-A0A964PY34-F1
#
_cell.length_a   1.000
_cell.length_b   1.000
_cell.length_c   1.000
_cell.angle_alpha   90.00
_cell.angle_beta   90.00
_cell.angle_gamma   90.00
#
_symmetry.space_group_name_H-M   'P 1'
#
loop_
_entity.id
_entity.type
_entity.pdbx_description
1 polymer ?
#
loop_
_entity_poly.entity_id
_entity_poly.type
_entity_poly.pdbx_seq_one_letter_code
_entity_poly.pdbx_strand_id
1 'polypeptide(L)'
;MESEHGVSPSAPAQGAGSRVQARVALALLLTVREYDRPGEVLDDEDLTLTLPRRFGLSEVVDSQIRRYEQDVRRLRRIPESEVRDLIRLVTRRPDSEELFRQVGRSLRSAGASSGWRRLLPRGAAYALARRAVVRRLRALFGQPVITTVSAPFRLEAPTNLLLEGDPGGEVCAVVTGLSQAILEGSMDAPGEVHHPRCRAHGHDLCVWDVRESSALPPSSAVPVSTEEAHG
;
A
#
# COMPACT_ATOMS: atom_id res chain seq x y z
N MET A 1 -42.55 -4.10 49.52
CA MET A 1 -42.82 -5.03 48.41
C MET A 1 -43.34 -4.19 47.27
N GLU A 2 -42.71 -4.02 46.12
CA GLU A 2 -41.40 -4.39 45.61
C GLU A 2 -41.13 -3.38 44.48
N SER A 3 -39.93 -2.83 44.45
CA SER A 3 -39.50 -1.82 43.49
C SER A 3 -39.01 -2.53 42.23
N GLU A 4 -39.73 -2.43 41.12
CA GLU A 4 -39.21 -2.85 39.81
C GLU A 4 -38.47 -1.68 39.16
N HIS A 5 -37.15 -1.63 39.36
CA HIS A 5 -36.24 -0.82 38.56
C HIS A 5 -36.02 -1.51 37.22
N GLY A 6 -36.79 -1.09 36.22
CA GLY A 6 -36.54 -1.43 34.82
C GLY A 6 -35.16 -0.92 34.39
N VAL A 7 -34.21 -1.83 34.32
CA VAL A 7 -32.91 -1.63 33.68
C VAL A 7 -33.13 -1.32 32.19
N SER A 8 -32.98 -0.05 31.83
CA SER A 8 -32.95 0.40 30.45
C SER A 8 -31.82 -0.33 29.72
N PRO A 9 -32.05 -0.97 28.55
CA PRO A 9 -30.97 -1.61 27.81
C PRO A 9 -30.04 -0.52 27.28
N SER A 10 -28.86 -0.42 27.90
CA SER A 10 -27.75 0.37 27.40
C SER A 10 -27.57 0.08 25.91
N ALA A 11 -27.76 1.11 25.08
CA ALA A 11 -27.37 1.09 23.69
C ALA A 11 -25.93 0.58 23.58
N PRO A 12 -25.59 -0.29 22.60
CA PRO A 12 -24.23 -0.74 22.43
C PRO A 12 -23.37 0.51 22.23
N ALA A 13 -22.34 0.65 23.07
CA ALA A 13 -21.29 1.62 22.87
C ALA A 13 -20.77 1.42 21.46
N GLN A 14 -21.12 2.33 20.55
CA GLN A 14 -20.55 2.39 19.21
C GLN A 14 -19.05 2.41 19.43
N GLY A 15 -18.39 1.34 18.99
CA GLY A 15 -17.05 0.98 19.42
C GLY A 15 -16.12 2.18 19.32
N ALA A 16 -15.22 2.32 20.30
CA ALA A 16 -14.09 3.23 20.20
C ALA A 16 -13.33 2.88 18.90
N GLY A 17 -13.70 3.55 17.81
CA GLY A 17 -13.29 3.17 16.47
C GLY A 17 -11.78 3.24 16.37
N SER A 18 -11.18 2.23 15.74
CA SER A 18 -9.75 2.25 15.46
C SER A 18 -9.38 3.57 14.78
N ARG A 19 -8.23 4.13 15.16
CA ARG A 19 -7.78 5.43 14.65
C ARG A 19 -6.58 5.28 13.75
N VAL A 20 -6.72 5.74 12.51
CA VAL A 20 -5.72 5.67 11.46
C VAL A 20 -5.02 7.03 11.34
N GLN A 21 -3.72 7.05 11.07
CA GLN A 21 -2.98 8.29 10.79
C GLN A 21 -3.60 9.01 9.59
N ALA A 22 -3.83 10.33 9.71
CA ALA A 22 -4.37 11.16 8.62
C ALA A 22 -3.54 11.07 7.32
N ARG A 23 -2.27 10.67 7.44
CA ARG A 23 -1.38 10.43 6.30
C ARG A 23 -1.90 9.38 5.33
N VAL A 24 -2.68 8.40 5.80
CA VAL A 24 -3.29 7.38 4.91
C VAL A 24 -4.32 8.02 3.99
N ALA A 25 -5.24 8.82 4.55
CA ALA A 25 -6.23 9.57 3.77
C ALA A 25 -5.58 10.59 2.82
N LEU A 26 -4.56 11.31 3.30
CA LEU A 26 -3.82 12.24 2.45
C LEU A 26 -3.14 11.52 1.28
N ALA A 27 -2.49 10.39 1.53
CA ALA A 27 -1.83 9.61 0.49
C ALA A 27 -2.82 9.11 -0.57
N LEU A 28 -3.99 8.61 -0.15
CA LEU A 28 -5.07 8.22 -1.07
C LEU A 28 -5.47 9.37 -2.00
N LEU A 29 -5.81 10.53 -1.44
CA LEU A 29 -6.29 11.66 -2.23
C LEU A 29 -5.22 12.27 -3.14
N LEU A 30 -3.98 12.36 -2.67
CA LEU A 30 -2.87 12.85 -3.50
C LEU A 30 -2.58 11.90 -4.66
N THR A 31 -2.61 10.59 -4.44
CA THR A 31 -2.38 9.60 -5.50
C THR A 31 -3.52 9.61 -6.52
N VAL A 32 -4.79 9.71 -6.09
CA VAL A 32 -5.93 9.86 -7.02
C VAL A 32 -5.79 11.15 -7.83
N ARG A 33 -5.46 12.27 -7.18
CA ARG A 33 -5.25 13.54 -7.87
C ARG A 33 -4.15 13.45 -8.93
N GLU A 34 -3.05 12.77 -8.61
CA GLU A 34 -1.94 12.60 -9.55
C GLU A 34 -2.35 11.79 -10.78
N TYR A 35 -3.10 10.69 -10.60
CA TYR A 35 -3.61 9.88 -11.71
C TYR A 35 -4.70 10.58 -12.52
N ASP A 36 -5.42 11.53 -11.93
CA ASP A 36 -6.43 12.33 -12.63
C ASP A 36 -5.84 13.56 -13.34
N ARG A 37 -4.54 13.86 -13.16
CA ARG A 37 -3.85 14.90 -13.92
C ARG A 37 -3.56 14.39 -15.33
N PRO A 38 -3.83 15.20 -16.37
CA PRO A 38 -3.44 14.83 -17.73
C PRO A 38 -1.92 14.75 -17.81
N GLY A 39 -1.40 13.66 -18.39
CA GLY A 39 -0.07 13.68 -19.01
C GLY A 39 -0.07 14.65 -20.19
N GLU A 40 1.11 15.02 -20.70
CA GLU A 40 1.31 15.98 -21.80
C GLU A 40 0.16 15.92 -22.83
N VAL A 41 -0.63 17.00 -22.88
CA VAL A 41 -1.81 17.11 -23.74
C VAL A 41 -1.31 17.12 -25.18
N LEU A 42 -1.62 16.07 -25.94
CA LEU A 42 -1.55 16.14 -27.40
C LEU A 42 -2.72 17.03 -27.86
N ASP A 43 -2.45 18.00 -28.72
CA ASP A 43 -3.35 19.10 -29.12
C ASP A 43 -4.71 18.66 -29.73
N ASP A 44 -4.93 17.36 -29.95
CA ASP A 44 -6.10 16.80 -30.64
C ASP A 44 -7.09 16.05 -29.71
N GLU A 45 -6.92 16.08 -28.38
CA GLU A 45 -7.87 15.40 -27.47
C GLU A 45 -9.07 16.32 -27.12
N ASP A 46 -10.29 15.91 -27.48
CA ASP A 46 -11.53 16.61 -27.08
C ASP A 46 -11.78 16.42 -25.58
N LEU A 47 -11.26 17.38 -24.80
CA LEU A 47 -11.35 17.41 -23.35
C LEU A 47 -12.81 17.35 -22.87
N THR A 48 -13.79 17.80 -23.65
CA THR A 48 -15.20 17.80 -23.19
C THR A 48 -15.81 16.40 -23.05
N LEU A 49 -15.23 15.40 -23.71
CA LEU A 49 -15.64 13.99 -23.62
C LEU A 49 -14.92 13.21 -22.49
N THR A 50 -13.75 13.69 -22.03
CA THR A 50 -12.96 13.06 -20.94
C THR A 50 -13.05 13.80 -19.59
N LEU A 51 -13.49 15.06 -19.58
CA LEU A 51 -13.63 15.92 -18.39
C LEU A 51 -14.63 15.45 -17.30
N PRO A 52 -15.75 14.75 -17.57
CA PRO A 52 -16.73 14.42 -16.53
C PRO A 52 -16.30 13.41 -15.45
N ARG A 53 -15.08 12.82 -15.52
CA ARG A 53 -14.64 11.71 -14.64
C ARG A 53 -13.41 11.99 -13.76
N ARG A 54 -12.96 13.24 -13.63
CA ARG A 54 -11.76 13.61 -12.84
C ARG A 54 -12.11 14.05 -11.41
N PHE A 55 -12.57 13.10 -10.58
CA PHE A 55 -12.95 13.37 -9.20
C PHE A 55 -11.82 13.99 -8.36
N GLY A 56 -10.57 13.63 -8.65
CA GLY A 56 -9.36 14.13 -7.99
C GLY A 56 -9.06 15.62 -8.19
N LEU A 57 -9.76 16.29 -9.12
CA LEU A 57 -9.63 17.72 -9.41
C LEU A 57 -10.83 18.55 -8.93
N SER A 58 -11.74 17.95 -8.15
CA SER A 58 -12.88 18.67 -7.58
C SER A 58 -12.48 19.58 -6.41
N GLU A 59 -13.19 20.70 -6.22
CA GLU A 59 -12.99 21.60 -5.07
C GLU A 59 -13.15 20.88 -3.72
N VAL A 60 -14.01 19.87 -3.67
CA VAL A 60 -14.20 19.02 -2.49
C VAL A 60 -12.93 18.22 -2.18
N VAL A 61 -12.33 17.57 -3.18
CA VAL A 61 -11.07 16.84 -2.99
C VAL A 61 -9.94 17.79 -2.60
N ASP A 62 -9.84 18.96 -3.22
CA ASP A 62 -8.86 19.98 -2.86
C ASP A 62 -9.02 20.47 -1.40
N SER A 63 -10.26 20.68 -0.96
CA SER A 63 -10.57 21.02 0.44
C SER A 63 -10.16 19.89 1.40
N GLN A 64 -10.47 18.64 1.07
CA GLN A 64 -10.10 17.48 1.89
C GLN A 64 -8.58 17.28 1.94
N ILE A 65 -7.86 17.48 0.82
CA ILE A 65 -6.39 17.44 0.79
C ILE A 65 -5.83 18.46 1.77
N ARG A 66 -6.26 19.73 1.70
CA ARG A 66 -5.79 20.79 2.64
C ARG A 66 -6.08 20.44 4.09
N ARG A 67 -7.27 19.91 4.39
CA ARG A 67 -7.62 19.44 5.74
C ARG A 67 -6.66 18.35 6.21
N TYR A 68 -6.46 17.30 5.41
CA TYR A 68 -5.59 16.19 5.81
C TYR A 68 -4.11 16.58 5.87
N GLU A 69 -3.65 17.53 5.06
CA GLU A 69 -2.32 18.12 5.22
C GLU A 69 -2.14 18.77 6.59
N GLN A 70 -3.12 19.55 7.05
CA GLN A 70 -3.11 20.15 8.38
C GLN A 70 -3.11 19.07 9.48
N ASP A 71 -3.93 18.03 9.31
CA ASP A 71 -3.99 16.91 10.25
C ASP A 71 -2.67 16.12 10.30
N VAL A 72 -2.01 15.91 9.17
CA VAL A 72 -0.68 15.27 9.10
C VAL A 72 0.37 16.12 9.80
N ARG A 73 0.38 17.44 9.59
CA ARG A 73 1.31 18.37 10.29
C ARG A 73 1.11 18.30 11.82
N ARG A 74 -0.11 18.03 12.27
CA ARG A 74 -0.48 17.90 13.68
C ARG A 74 -0.41 16.45 14.20
N LEU A 75 0.10 15.51 13.40
CA LEU A 75 0.15 14.06 13.72
C LEU A 75 -1.19 13.49 14.19
N ARG A 76 -2.29 14.01 13.62
CA ARG A 76 -3.65 13.60 13.97
C ARG A 76 -3.95 12.23 13.42
N ARG A 77 -4.75 11.50 14.18
CA ARG A 77 -5.40 10.27 13.73
C ARG A 77 -6.88 10.53 13.50
N ILE A 78 -7.41 9.98 12.42
CA ILE A 78 -8.81 10.08 12.00
C ILE A 78 -9.53 8.75 12.26
N PRO A 79 -10.87 8.74 12.31
CA PRO A 79 -11.65 7.51 12.42
C PRO A 79 -11.36 6.55 11.26
N GLU A 80 -11.33 5.24 11.52
CA GLU A 80 -11.19 4.23 10.47
C GLU A 80 -12.32 4.31 9.42
N SER A 81 -13.55 4.64 9.83
CA SER A 81 -14.69 4.81 8.92
C SER A 81 -14.43 5.85 7.83
N GLU A 82 -13.78 6.95 8.17
CA GLU A 82 -13.42 8.01 7.22
C GLU A 82 -12.42 7.50 6.17
N VAL A 83 -11.45 6.66 6.55
CA VAL A 83 -10.53 6.00 5.60
C VAL A 83 -11.26 4.97 4.74
N ARG A 84 -12.21 4.23 5.33
CA ARG A 84 -13.02 3.23 4.65
C ARG A 84 -13.86 3.85 3.54
N ASP A 85 -14.44 5.02 3.77
CA ASP A 85 -15.24 5.71 2.77
C ASP A 85 -14.39 6.19 1.59
N LEU A 86 -13.15 6.66 1.85
CA LEU A 86 -12.20 6.98 0.79
C LEU A 86 -11.82 5.75 -0.03
N ILE A 87 -11.63 4.60 0.61
CA ILE A 87 -11.32 3.35 -0.10
C ILE A 87 -12.47 2.92 -0.99
N ARG A 88 -13.70 2.93 -0.48
CA ARG A 88 -14.89 2.58 -1.28
C ARG A 88 -15.03 3.48 -2.51
N LEU A 89 -14.57 4.72 -2.43
CA LEU A 89 -14.52 5.63 -3.57
C LEU A 89 -13.46 5.18 -4.60
N VAL A 90 -12.25 4.83 -4.14
CA VAL A 90 -11.14 4.40 -5.00
C VAL A 90 -11.41 3.03 -5.64
N THR A 91 -11.95 2.05 -4.89
CA THR A 91 -12.23 0.68 -5.40
C THR A 91 -13.23 0.67 -6.56
N ARG A 92 -14.04 1.71 -6.75
CA ARG A 92 -14.95 1.83 -7.92
C ARG A 92 -14.22 2.07 -9.24
N ARG A 93 -12.91 2.34 -9.20
CA ARG A 93 -12.11 2.62 -10.39
C ARG A 93 -11.49 1.32 -10.95
N PRO A 94 -11.35 1.21 -12.27
CA PRO A 94 -10.71 0.06 -12.91
C PRO A 94 -9.19 -0.03 -12.63
N ASP A 95 -8.55 1.10 -12.30
CA ASP A 95 -7.12 1.22 -11.99
C ASP A 95 -6.83 1.20 -10.48
N SER A 96 -7.80 0.79 -9.65
CA SER A 96 -7.75 0.90 -8.19
C SER A 96 -6.58 0.12 -7.56
N GLU A 97 -6.25 -1.07 -8.07
CA GLU A 97 -5.11 -1.85 -7.57
C GLU A 97 -3.79 -1.09 -7.71
N GLU A 98 -3.54 -0.49 -8.88
CA GLU A 98 -2.31 0.29 -9.13
C GLU A 98 -2.28 1.57 -8.29
N LEU A 99 -3.41 2.25 -8.14
CA LEU A 99 -3.54 3.39 -7.22
C LEU A 99 -3.18 3.00 -5.78
N PHE A 100 -3.74 1.91 -5.27
CA PHE A 100 -3.43 1.42 -3.92
C PHE A 100 -1.96 1.01 -3.78
N ARG A 101 -1.36 0.41 -4.81
CA ARG A 101 0.07 0.13 -4.86
C ARG A 101 0.89 1.41 -4.71
N GLN A 102 0.57 2.44 -5.48
CA GLN A 102 1.27 3.73 -5.42
C GLN A 102 1.05 4.46 -4.09
N VAL A 103 -0.13 4.36 -3.49
CA VAL A 103 -0.41 4.83 -2.13
C VAL A 103 0.51 4.13 -1.13
N GLY A 104 0.64 2.80 -1.21
CA GLY A 104 1.58 2.03 -0.40
C GLY A 104 3.02 2.56 -0.50
N ARG A 105 3.49 2.81 -1.73
CA ARG A 105 4.84 3.35 -1.99
C ARG A 105 5.05 4.72 -1.35
N SER A 106 4.07 5.64 -1.48
CA SER A 106 4.15 7.00 -0.91
C SER A 106 4.09 7.02 0.63
N LEU A 107 3.51 5.98 1.24
CA LEU A 107 3.44 5.82 2.68
C LEU A 107 4.75 5.39 3.33
N ARG A 108 5.82 5.12 2.57
CA ARG A 108 7.17 4.94 3.13
C ARG A 108 7.54 6.16 3.97
N SER A 109 8.11 5.93 5.16
CA SER A 109 8.56 7.03 6.02
C SER A 109 9.79 7.71 5.43
N ALA A 110 9.74 9.04 5.26
CA ALA A 110 10.94 9.85 5.04
C ALA A 110 11.90 9.64 6.23
N GLY A 111 13.15 9.27 5.95
CA GLY A 111 14.16 8.93 6.97
C GLY A 111 14.43 7.43 7.17
N ALA A 112 13.69 6.53 6.52
CA ALA A 112 14.01 5.09 6.57
C ALA A 112 15.18 4.66 5.66
N SER A 113 15.62 5.53 4.74
CA SER A 113 16.78 5.31 3.87
C SER A 113 18.06 5.63 4.63
N SER A 114 18.40 4.76 5.57
CA SER A 114 19.71 4.81 6.20
C SER A 114 20.67 4.07 5.28
N GLY A 115 21.54 4.81 4.57
CA GLY A 115 22.41 4.27 3.52
C GLY A 115 23.26 3.07 3.96
N TRP A 116 23.60 2.97 5.25
CA TRP A 116 24.31 1.82 5.82
C TRP A 116 23.55 0.49 5.66
N ARG A 117 22.22 0.52 5.47
CA ARG A 117 21.43 -0.70 5.27
C ARG A 117 21.82 -1.44 3.99
N ARG A 118 22.34 -0.73 2.99
CA ARG A 118 22.85 -1.34 1.75
C ARG A 118 24.14 -2.15 1.98
N LEU A 119 24.86 -1.87 3.07
CA LEU A 119 26.07 -2.60 3.45
C LEU A 119 25.79 -3.88 4.25
N LEU A 120 24.51 -4.15 4.59
CA LEU A 120 24.15 -5.34 5.35
C LEU A 120 24.14 -6.59 4.47
N PRO A 121 24.46 -7.77 5.04
CA PRO A 121 24.16 -9.04 4.39
C PRO A 121 22.68 -9.14 4.01
N ARG A 122 22.40 -9.74 2.85
CA ARG A 122 21.06 -9.81 2.25
C ARG A 122 19.97 -10.30 3.22
N GLY A 123 20.26 -11.34 4.00
CA GLY A 123 19.33 -11.87 5.01
C GLY A 123 19.01 -10.86 6.13
N ALA A 124 20.00 -10.11 6.61
CA ALA A 124 19.81 -9.06 7.61
C ALA A 124 19.04 -7.86 7.03
N ALA A 125 19.33 -7.48 5.79
CA ALA A 125 18.60 -6.42 5.09
C ALA A 125 17.11 -6.77 4.95
N TYR A 126 16.77 -7.99 4.51
CA TYR A 126 15.38 -8.45 4.47
C TYR A 126 14.72 -8.48 5.86
N ALA A 127 15.44 -8.92 6.89
CA ALA A 127 14.90 -8.93 8.26
C ALA A 127 14.58 -7.52 8.77
N LEU A 128 15.46 -6.55 8.51
CA LEU A 128 15.21 -5.15 8.85
C LEU A 128 14.09 -4.53 8.01
N ALA A 129 13.97 -4.90 6.73
CA ALA A 129 12.88 -4.48 5.86
C ALA A 129 11.53 -4.97 6.40
N ARG A 130 11.39 -6.27 6.75
CA ARG A 130 10.17 -6.80 7.40
C ARG A 130 9.81 -6.04 8.65
N ARG A 131 10.78 -5.83 9.55
CA ARG A 131 10.57 -5.05 10.78
C ARG A 131 10.17 -3.60 10.50
N ALA A 132 10.68 -3.00 9.43
CA ALA A 132 10.30 -1.66 9.02
C ALA A 132 8.86 -1.63 8.48
N VAL A 133 8.46 -2.59 7.65
CA VAL A 133 7.08 -2.72 7.15
C VAL A 133 6.09 -2.88 8.29
N VAL A 134 6.31 -3.84 9.20
CA VAL A 134 5.40 -4.11 10.32
C VAL A 134 5.27 -2.88 11.23
N ARG A 135 6.40 -2.24 11.59
CA ARG A 135 6.37 -1.01 12.40
C ARG A 135 5.64 0.11 11.69
N ARG A 136 5.83 0.25 10.38
CA ARG A 136 5.20 1.30 9.60
C ARG A 136 3.69 1.10 9.50
N LEU A 137 3.23 -0.11 9.19
CA LEU A 137 1.80 -0.45 9.17
C LEU A 137 1.16 -0.22 10.54
N ARG A 138 1.79 -0.67 11.62
CA ARG A 138 1.29 -0.40 12.99
C ARG A 138 1.22 1.09 13.30
N ALA A 139 2.23 1.86 12.89
CA ALA A 139 2.23 3.31 13.11
C ALA A 139 1.11 4.03 12.35
N LEU A 140 0.80 3.56 11.14
CA LEU A 140 -0.26 4.10 10.27
C LEU A 140 -1.66 3.71 10.74
N PHE A 141 -1.91 2.43 11.01
CA PHE A 141 -3.26 1.92 11.30
C PHE A 141 -3.57 1.83 12.79
N GLY A 142 -2.59 2.02 13.68
CA GLY A 142 -2.78 1.96 15.12
C GLY A 142 -2.93 0.57 15.71
N GLN A 143 -3.16 -0.44 14.87
CA GLN A 143 -3.31 -1.84 15.22
C GLN A 143 -2.34 -2.71 14.41
N PRO A 144 -2.02 -3.93 14.88
CA PRO A 144 -1.27 -4.90 14.09
C PRO A 144 -2.04 -5.27 12.81
N VAL A 145 -1.40 -5.03 11.66
CA VAL A 145 -1.90 -5.48 10.34
C VAL A 145 -1.32 -6.84 10.00
N ILE A 146 0.00 -6.98 10.19
CA ILE A 146 0.74 -8.22 9.99
C ILE A 146 0.81 -8.94 11.33
N THR A 147 0.45 -10.23 11.34
CA THR A 147 0.52 -11.08 12.54
C THR A 147 1.77 -11.94 12.54
N THR A 148 2.15 -12.47 11.38
CA THR A 148 3.28 -13.40 11.24
C THR A 148 4.30 -12.86 10.27
N VAL A 149 5.58 -13.06 10.59
CA VAL A 149 6.70 -12.75 9.68
C VAL A 149 7.67 -13.92 9.63
N SER A 150 8.14 -14.28 8.44
CA SER A 150 9.14 -15.34 8.25
C SER A 150 10.18 -14.99 7.18
N ALA A 151 11.25 -15.79 7.09
CA ALA A 151 12.37 -15.59 6.18
C ALA A 151 12.13 -16.23 4.80
N PRO A 152 12.81 -15.78 3.72
CA PRO A 152 13.71 -14.63 3.67
C PRO A 152 12.95 -13.31 3.70
N PHE A 153 11.74 -13.22 3.15
CA PHE A 153 10.78 -12.14 3.37
C PHE A 153 9.38 -12.68 3.16
N ARG A 154 8.63 -12.87 4.25
CA ARG A 154 7.22 -13.25 4.20
C ARG A 154 6.44 -12.51 5.29
N LEU A 155 5.28 -12.00 4.93
CA LEU A 155 4.33 -11.33 5.82
C LEU A 155 2.98 -12.01 5.70
N GLU A 156 2.32 -12.28 6.83
CA GLU A 156 0.97 -12.84 6.85
C GLU A 156 0.05 -11.92 7.64
N ALA A 157 -1.14 -11.70 7.10
CA ALA A 157 -2.19 -10.92 7.74
C ALA A 157 -3.52 -11.67 7.65
N PRO A 158 -4.23 -11.91 8.76
CA PRO A 158 -5.66 -12.19 8.72
C PRO A 158 -6.32 -10.86 8.36
N THR A 159 -6.38 -10.52 7.07
CA THR A 159 -6.62 -9.12 6.70
C THR A 159 -8.01 -8.70 7.18
N ASN A 160 -8.04 -7.79 8.15
CA ASN A 160 -9.24 -7.11 8.64
C ASN A 160 -9.25 -5.65 8.19
N LEU A 161 -8.21 -5.21 7.46
CA LEU A 161 -7.87 -3.81 7.33
C LEU A 161 -9.13 -3.02 7.00
N LEU A 162 -9.76 -3.36 5.88
CA LEU A 162 -10.88 -2.62 5.28
C LEU A 162 -11.75 -3.55 4.40
N LEU A 163 -11.91 -4.84 4.75
CA LEU A 163 -12.65 -5.82 3.91
C LEU A 163 -14.08 -5.35 3.55
N GLU A 164 -14.76 -4.62 4.45
CA GLU A 164 -16.09 -4.02 4.17
C GLU A 164 -16.06 -2.81 3.21
N GLY A 165 -14.86 -2.33 2.85
CA GLY A 165 -14.65 -1.26 1.88
C GLY A 165 -14.10 -1.76 0.54
N ASP A 166 -13.63 -3.01 0.48
CA ASP A 166 -12.81 -3.53 -0.63
C ASP A 166 -13.03 -5.04 -0.83
N PRO A 167 -14.16 -5.44 -1.43
CA PRO A 167 -14.51 -6.85 -1.58
C PRO A 167 -13.62 -7.59 -2.58
N GLY A 168 -12.94 -6.89 -3.49
CA GLY A 168 -12.03 -7.49 -4.49
C GLY A 168 -10.60 -7.68 -3.97
N GLY A 169 -10.22 -7.03 -2.87
CA GLY A 169 -8.91 -7.15 -2.24
C GLY A 169 -7.84 -6.20 -2.82
N GLU A 170 -8.21 -5.25 -3.66
CA GLU A 170 -7.34 -4.25 -4.27
C GLU A 170 -6.55 -3.42 -3.25
N VAL A 171 -7.11 -3.13 -2.07
CA VAL A 171 -6.45 -2.44 -0.94
C VAL A 171 -5.23 -3.21 -0.44
N CYS A 172 -5.17 -4.53 -0.64
CA CYS A 172 -3.98 -5.32 -0.29
C CYS A 172 -2.73 -4.82 -1.04
N ALA A 173 -2.90 -4.17 -2.20
CA ALA A 173 -1.81 -3.55 -2.93
C ALA A 173 -1.12 -2.41 -2.15
N VAL A 174 -1.77 -1.78 -1.17
CA VAL A 174 -1.11 -0.83 -0.24
C VAL A 174 0.03 -1.51 0.51
N VAL A 175 -0.18 -2.73 0.99
CA VAL A 175 0.86 -3.50 1.70
C VAL A 175 1.96 -3.93 0.74
N THR A 176 1.60 -4.33 -0.49
CA THR A 176 2.55 -4.66 -1.56
C THR A 176 3.45 -3.47 -1.88
N GLY A 177 2.88 -2.32 -2.21
CA GLY A 177 3.61 -1.11 -2.58
C GLY A 177 4.48 -0.57 -1.43
N LEU A 178 3.98 -0.59 -0.19
CA LEU A 178 4.77 -0.18 0.97
C LEU A 178 5.98 -1.10 1.19
N SER A 179 5.76 -2.41 1.08
CA SER A 179 6.82 -3.41 1.23
C SER A 179 7.88 -3.25 0.15
N GLN A 180 7.45 -3.09 -1.09
CA GLN A 180 8.33 -2.87 -2.25
C GLN A 180 9.18 -1.61 -2.06
N ALA A 181 8.56 -0.47 -1.72
CA ALA A 181 9.30 0.79 -1.52
C ALA A 181 10.28 0.73 -0.33
N ILE A 182 9.99 -0.05 0.71
CA ILE A 182 10.92 -0.25 1.83
C ILE A 182 12.11 -1.13 1.42
N LEU A 183 11.88 -2.16 0.59
CA LEU A 183 12.95 -3.03 0.08
C LEU A 183 13.90 -2.27 -0.85
N GLU A 184 13.36 -1.53 -1.81
CA GLU A 184 14.14 -0.66 -2.72
C GLU A 184 14.98 0.40 -1.98
N GLY A 185 14.47 0.87 -0.84
CA GLY A 185 15.23 1.78 0.03
C GLY A 185 16.35 1.11 0.83
N SER A 186 16.38 -0.21 0.89
CA SER A 186 17.27 -1.00 1.77
C SER A 186 18.37 -1.77 1.02
N MET A 187 18.22 -2.03 -0.29
CA MET A 187 19.16 -2.81 -1.09
C MET A 187 19.10 -2.42 -2.57
N ASP A 188 20.16 -2.68 -3.33
CA ASP A 188 20.27 -2.28 -4.75
C ASP A 188 19.45 -3.16 -5.71
N ALA A 189 19.39 -4.46 -5.45
CA ALA A 189 18.61 -5.42 -6.24
C ALA A 189 17.60 -6.16 -5.33
N PRO A 190 16.54 -5.46 -4.88
CA PRO A 190 15.45 -6.12 -4.17
C PRO A 190 14.73 -7.07 -5.14
N GLY A 191 14.28 -8.22 -4.64
CA GLY A 191 13.26 -8.97 -5.36
C GLY A 191 11.93 -8.20 -5.39
N GLU A 192 10.99 -8.67 -6.19
CA GLU A 192 9.66 -8.10 -6.32
C GLU A 192 8.74 -8.67 -5.24
N VAL A 193 7.98 -7.80 -4.55
CA VAL A 193 6.97 -8.22 -3.59
C VAL A 193 5.70 -8.63 -4.32
N HIS A 194 5.25 -9.86 -4.08
CA HIS A 194 3.97 -10.35 -4.59
C HIS A 194 3.00 -10.65 -3.45
N HIS A 195 1.71 -10.73 -3.80
CA HIS A 195 0.61 -11.08 -2.91
C HIS A 195 -0.05 -12.38 -3.38
N PRO A 196 0.61 -13.55 -3.26
CA PRO A 196 0.16 -14.81 -3.85
C PRO A 196 -1.11 -15.42 -3.23
N ARG A 197 -1.50 -14.98 -2.03
CA ARG A 197 -2.73 -15.43 -1.38
C ARG A 197 -3.47 -14.22 -0.85
N CYS A 198 -4.73 -14.06 -1.23
CA CYS A 198 -5.62 -13.01 -0.77
C CYS A 198 -6.89 -13.59 -0.15
N ARG A 199 -7.31 -13.04 1.00
CA ARG A 199 -8.56 -13.43 1.63
C ARG A 199 -9.81 -13.07 0.81
N ALA A 200 -9.78 -11.97 0.06
CA ALA A 200 -10.87 -11.60 -0.84
C ALA A 200 -11.12 -12.66 -1.93
N HIS A 201 -10.10 -13.46 -2.26
CA HIS A 201 -10.19 -14.58 -3.22
C HIS A 201 -10.37 -15.95 -2.54
N GLY A 202 -10.83 -15.99 -1.29
CA GLY A 202 -11.20 -17.24 -0.61
C GLY A 202 -10.06 -17.93 0.16
N HIS A 203 -8.90 -17.31 0.32
CA HIS A 203 -7.85 -17.83 1.22
C HIS A 203 -8.08 -17.42 2.68
N ASP A 204 -7.56 -18.20 3.64
CA ASP A 204 -7.75 -17.92 5.08
C ASP A 204 -7.06 -16.61 5.53
N LEU A 205 -5.95 -16.27 4.88
CA LEU A 205 -5.10 -15.12 5.19
C LEU A 205 -4.50 -14.53 3.92
N CYS A 206 -4.08 -13.27 4.02
CA CYS A 206 -3.26 -12.62 3.02
C CYS A 206 -1.79 -12.94 3.27
N VAL A 207 -1.05 -13.29 2.21
CA VAL A 207 0.39 -13.55 2.24
C VAL A 207 1.10 -12.63 1.26
N TRP A 208 2.16 -11.99 1.73
CA TRP A 208 3.15 -11.33 0.85
C TRP A 208 4.49 -12.03 0.98
N ASP A 209 5.13 -12.27 -0.16
CA ASP A 209 6.49 -12.79 -0.25
C ASP A 209 7.30 -12.02 -1.30
N VAL A 210 8.61 -12.29 -1.33
CA VAL A 210 9.52 -11.71 -2.33
C VAL A 210 9.91 -12.80 -3.31
N ARG A 211 9.69 -12.56 -4.60
CA ARG A 211 10.33 -13.33 -5.67
C ARG A 211 11.59 -12.61 -6.09
N GLU A 212 12.69 -13.35 -6.10
CA GLU A 212 13.90 -12.80 -6.68
C GLU A 212 13.64 -12.57 -8.17
N SER A 213 13.85 -11.33 -8.63
CA SER A 213 13.91 -11.07 -10.05
C SER A 213 15.10 -11.85 -10.57
N SER A 214 14.85 -12.99 -11.23
CA SER A 214 15.89 -13.70 -11.95
C SER A 214 16.29 -12.79 -13.11
N ALA A 215 17.33 -11.97 -12.91
CA ALA A 215 18.09 -11.48 -14.05
C ALA A 215 18.48 -12.72 -14.85
N LEU A 216 18.00 -12.85 -16.09
CA LEU A 216 18.56 -13.84 -17.01
C LEU A 216 20.10 -13.67 -16.96
N PRO A 217 20.89 -14.75 -16.85
CA PRO A 217 22.33 -14.62 -16.98
C PRO A 217 22.62 -13.98 -18.34
N PRO A 218 23.65 -13.09 -18.44
CA PRO A 218 24.07 -12.59 -19.75
C PRO A 218 24.36 -13.80 -20.63
N SER A 219 23.69 -13.87 -21.77
CA SER A 219 23.87 -14.91 -22.79
C SER A 219 25.36 -15.20 -22.94
N SER A 220 25.79 -16.36 -22.45
CA SER A 220 27.14 -16.84 -22.66
C SER A 220 27.42 -16.80 -24.16
N ALA A 221 28.34 -15.93 -24.56
CA ALA A 221 28.84 -15.87 -25.92
C ALA A 221 29.23 -17.31 -26.33
N VAL A 222 28.59 -17.80 -27.39
CA VAL A 222 29.00 -19.01 -28.07
C VAL A 222 30.42 -18.75 -28.58
N PRO A 223 31.45 -19.51 -28.16
CA PRO A 223 32.74 -19.40 -28.81
C PRO A 223 32.57 -19.89 -30.26
N VAL A 224 32.72 -18.98 -31.21
CA VAL A 224 32.98 -19.33 -32.61
C VAL A 224 34.30 -20.08 -32.63
N SER A 225 34.24 -21.38 -32.87
CA SER A 225 35.38 -22.17 -33.31
C SER A 225 35.71 -21.73 -34.73
N THR A 226 36.74 -20.92 -34.91
CA THR A 226 37.44 -20.83 -36.19
C THR A 226 38.37 -22.02 -36.30
N GLU A 227 37.94 -22.99 -37.11
CA GLU A 227 38.76 -24.06 -37.68
C GLU A 227 39.99 -23.47 -38.39
N GLU A 228 41.17 -23.86 -37.92
CA GLU A 228 42.41 -23.78 -38.69
C GLU A 228 42.32 -24.79 -39.85
N ALA A 229 42.15 -24.29 -41.06
CA ALA A 229 42.34 -25.08 -42.28
C ALA A 229 43.78 -24.90 -42.77
N HIS A 230 44.54 -26.00 -42.72
CA HIS A 230 45.78 -26.22 -43.46
C HIS A 230 45.61 -25.95 -44.96
N GLY A 231 46.62 -25.28 -45.54
CA GLY A 231 46.83 -25.12 -46.98
C GLY A 231 48.07 -24.30 -47.27
#